data_AF-A0A3A5M783-F1
#
_entry.id   AF-A0A3A5M783-F1
#
_cell.length_a   1.000
_cell.length_b   1.000
_cell.length_c   1.000
_cell.angle_alpha   90.00
_cell.angle_beta   90.00
_cell.angle_gamma   90.00
#
_symmetry.space_group_name_H-M   'P 1'
#
loop_
_entity.id
_entity.type
_entity.pdbx_description
1 polymer ?
#
loop_
_entity_poly.entity_id
_entity_poly.type
_entity_poly.pdbx_seq_one_letter_code
_entity_poly.pdbx_strand_id
1 'polypeptide(L)'
;MSYREAAGERLLLELRARDAWNQRAYEAAQKLAEELAAAAAQDGDDLGWWNATFLSGECLRKRGLMEESRSVADELAAHPLTTQSKALSARVFTLRAFALQGRGNLAEAVDAARSAVRDAEAAPEQVTIWVEAQNALIAALAESGRLEDAWNECLALAELLSKEPNSQTSGLGYWAIGNVAFLLKRISEGVDYHQLAAKNLSPTNDLDLWARFNRGSADFRLAAGIIEPETLECIERAELASSIVGGTERDRLELKLIRAQWLVLTGQFEAAGKQLTEIIDKKHLLASHVAAQAHFLQGQALAGSTSSADALADLRLSEELFLQSGADDRATTARALIETIQQPQS
;
A
#
# COMPACT_ATOMS: atom_id res chain seq x y z
N MET A 1 43.71 -10.47 7.17
CA MET A 1 42.59 -11.39 7.39
C MET A 1 42.69 -12.49 6.34
N SER A 2 42.54 -13.76 6.69
CA SER A 2 42.56 -14.87 5.71
C SER A 2 41.29 -14.81 4.85
N TYR A 3 41.36 -15.19 3.57
CA TYR A 3 40.19 -15.23 2.67
C TYR A 3 39.01 -16.02 3.26
N ARG A 4 39.28 -17.07 4.03
CA ARG A 4 38.24 -17.87 4.73
C ARG A 4 37.58 -17.12 5.88
N GLU A 5 38.30 -16.25 6.57
CA GLU A 5 37.77 -15.42 7.66
C GLU A 5 36.85 -14.32 7.08
N ALA A 6 37.28 -13.66 6.00
CA ALA A 6 36.49 -12.65 5.31
C ALA A 6 35.17 -13.21 4.73
N ALA A 7 35.22 -14.41 4.13
CA ALA A 7 34.02 -15.09 3.64
C ALA A 7 33.05 -15.49 4.76
N GLY A 8 33.57 -15.92 5.92
CA GLY A 8 32.75 -16.23 7.09
C GLY A 8 32.06 -15.01 7.70
N GLU A 9 32.76 -13.88 7.75
CA GLU A 9 32.22 -12.61 8.22
C GLU A 9 31.09 -12.09 7.30
N ARG A 10 31.27 -12.16 5.98
CA ARG A 10 30.21 -11.78 5.02
C ARG A 10 28.96 -12.64 5.15
N LEU A 11 29.12 -13.96 5.27
CA LEU A 11 27.98 -14.86 5.48
C LEU A 11 27.22 -14.49 6.76
N LEU A 12 27.93 -14.16 7.84
CA LEU A 12 27.30 -13.73 9.08
C LEU A 12 26.55 -12.41 8.91
N LEU A 13 27.14 -11.42 8.22
CA LEU A 13 26.48 -10.16 7.92
C LEU A 13 25.21 -10.36 7.08
N GLU A 14 25.28 -11.19 6.03
CA GLU A 14 24.14 -11.51 5.17
C GLU A 14 22.99 -12.16 5.95
N LEU A 15 23.30 -13.13 6.81
CA LEU A 15 22.31 -13.79 7.67
C LEU A 15 21.66 -12.80 8.64
N ARG A 16 22.45 -11.93 9.28
CA ARG A 16 21.94 -10.91 10.21
C ARG A 16 21.09 -9.86 9.49
N ALA A 17 21.49 -9.44 8.29
CA ALA A 17 20.73 -8.49 7.49
C ALA A 17 19.36 -9.07 7.10
N ARG A 18 19.32 -10.34 6.67
CA ARG A 18 18.06 -11.06 6.37
C ARG A 18 17.19 -11.27 7.60
N ASP A 19 17.77 -11.62 8.74
CA ASP A 19 17.03 -11.77 9.99
C ASP A 19 16.40 -10.44 10.42
N ALA A 20 17.18 -9.35 10.38
CA ALA A 20 16.66 -8.00 10.63
C ALA A 20 15.55 -7.59 9.64
N TRP A 21 15.68 -7.94 8.36
CA TRP A 21 14.65 -7.72 7.35
C TRP A 21 13.35 -8.48 7.69
N ASN A 22 13.45 -9.77 8.04
CA ASN A 22 12.32 -10.61 8.41
C ASN A 22 11.64 -10.11 9.70
N GLN A 23 12.40 -9.58 10.64
CA GLN A 23 11.91 -8.93 11.86
C GLN A 23 11.42 -7.49 11.62
N ARG A 24 11.46 -7.00 10.37
CA ARG A 24 11.04 -5.64 9.97
C ARG A 24 11.84 -4.53 10.65
N ALA A 25 13.03 -4.86 11.15
CA ALA A 25 14.00 -3.91 11.66
C ALA A 25 14.76 -3.28 10.47
N TYR A 26 14.03 -2.58 9.59
CA TYR A 26 14.55 -2.11 8.30
C TYR A 26 15.75 -1.18 8.43
N GLU A 27 15.84 -0.37 9.50
CA GLU A 27 17.02 0.45 9.77
C GLU A 27 18.25 -0.41 10.10
N ALA A 28 18.09 -1.45 10.91
CA ALA A 28 19.18 -2.37 11.24
C ALA A 28 19.59 -3.22 10.03
N ALA A 29 18.60 -3.71 9.27
CA ALA A 29 18.82 -4.47 8.04
C ALA A 29 19.60 -3.63 7.01
N GLN A 30 19.24 -2.35 6.85
CA GLN A 30 19.97 -1.42 5.97
C GLN A 30 21.44 -1.28 6.39
N LYS A 31 21.71 -0.97 7.65
CA LYS A 31 23.10 -0.79 8.14
C LYS A 31 23.95 -2.04 7.90
N LEU A 32 23.40 -3.21 8.21
CA LEU A 32 24.07 -4.50 7.97
C LEU A 32 24.27 -4.78 6.47
N ALA A 33 23.32 -4.39 5.62
CA ALA A 33 23.43 -4.53 4.17
C ALA A 33 24.49 -3.57 3.58
N GLU A 34 24.60 -2.35 4.09
CA GLU A 34 25.64 -1.39 3.70
C GLU A 34 27.04 -1.86 4.13
N GLU A 35 27.17 -2.40 5.36
CA GLU A 35 28.40 -3.04 5.83
C GLU A 35 28.81 -4.23 4.96
N LEU A 36 27.84 -5.09 4.60
CA LEU A 36 28.06 -6.23 3.72
C LEU A 36 28.47 -5.80 2.31
N ALA A 37 27.82 -4.76 1.75
CA ALA A 37 28.17 -4.22 0.44
C ALA A 37 29.61 -3.69 0.44
N ALA A 38 30.00 -2.93 1.47
CA ALA A 38 31.36 -2.43 1.61
C ALA A 38 32.40 -3.56 1.70
N ALA A 39 32.10 -4.61 2.47
CA ALA A 39 32.98 -5.79 2.60
C ALA A 39 33.08 -6.57 1.27
N ALA A 40 31.98 -6.73 0.54
CA ALA A 40 31.97 -7.42 -0.75
C ALA A 40 32.76 -6.64 -1.83
N ALA A 41 32.63 -5.31 -1.84
CA ALA A 41 33.39 -4.45 -2.76
C ALA A 41 34.91 -4.52 -2.53
N GLN A 42 35.36 -4.58 -1.28
CA GLN A 42 36.79 -4.71 -0.95
C GLN A 42 37.41 -5.99 -1.49
N ASP A 43 36.61 -7.06 -1.59
CA ASP A 43 37.04 -8.38 -2.03
C ASP A 43 36.77 -8.64 -3.53
N GLY A 44 36.18 -7.67 -4.24
CA GLY A 44 35.79 -7.83 -5.66
C GLY A 44 34.64 -8.83 -5.87
N ASP A 45 33.79 -9.05 -4.87
CA ASP A 45 32.59 -9.88 -4.94
C ASP A 45 31.41 -9.06 -5.47
N ASP A 46 31.35 -8.87 -6.79
CA ASP A 46 30.32 -8.09 -7.47
C ASP A 46 28.89 -8.58 -7.14
N LEU A 47 28.69 -9.89 -7.00
CA LEU A 47 27.38 -10.47 -6.72
C LEU A 47 26.97 -10.22 -5.26
N GLY A 48 27.89 -10.39 -4.32
CA GLY A 48 27.69 -10.04 -2.92
C GLY A 48 27.38 -8.56 -2.75
N TRP A 49 28.14 -7.69 -3.42
CA TRP A 49 27.90 -6.25 -3.42
C TRP A 49 26.52 -5.90 -3.97
N TRP A 50 26.14 -6.48 -5.12
CA TRP A 50 24.86 -6.21 -5.76
C TRP A 50 23.69 -6.62 -4.87
N ASN A 51 23.73 -7.83 -4.30
CA ASN A 51 22.65 -8.33 -3.44
C ASN A 51 22.49 -7.51 -2.16
N ALA A 52 23.61 -7.12 -1.53
CA ALA A 52 23.61 -6.31 -0.34
C ALA A 52 23.11 -4.89 -0.62
N THR A 53 23.56 -4.28 -1.71
CA THR A 53 23.12 -2.95 -2.16
C THR A 53 21.63 -2.94 -2.52
N PHE A 54 21.14 -3.98 -3.20
CA PHE A 54 19.71 -4.14 -3.48
C PHE A 54 18.87 -4.25 -2.20
N LEU A 55 19.33 -5.03 -1.21
CA LEU A 55 18.66 -5.13 0.09
C LEU A 55 18.63 -3.78 0.83
N SER A 56 19.72 -2.99 0.77
CA SER A 56 19.73 -1.63 1.32
C SER A 56 18.68 -0.74 0.64
N GLY A 57 18.61 -0.76 -0.70
CA GLY A 57 17.60 -0.04 -1.48
C GLY A 57 16.16 -0.39 -1.10
N GLU A 58 15.88 -1.69 -0.89
CA GLU A 58 14.60 -2.17 -0.40
C GLU A 58 14.31 -1.69 1.04
N CYS A 59 15.30 -1.67 1.93
CA CYS A 59 15.14 -1.16 3.29
C CYS A 59 14.82 0.34 3.30
N LEU A 60 15.52 1.14 2.49
CA LEU A 60 15.27 2.57 2.31
C LEU A 60 13.82 2.81 1.87
N ARG A 61 13.34 2.06 0.87
CA ARG A 61 11.95 2.11 0.41
C ARG A 61 10.96 1.80 1.53
N LYS A 62 11.17 0.73 2.30
CA LYS A 62 10.30 0.35 3.43
C LYS A 62 10.27 1.40 4.54
N ARG A 63 11.34 2.20 4.68
CA ARG A 63 11.43 3.33 5.62
C ARG A 63 10.84 4.64 5.06
N GLY A 64 10.42 4.67 3.81
CA GLY A 64 9.91 5.86 3.14
C GLY A 64 11.00 6.83 2.63
N LEU A 65 12.27 6.41 2.65
CA LEU A 65 13.40 7.16 2.12
C LEU A 65 13.50 6.95 0.61
N MET A 66 12.52 7.51 -0.10
CA MET A 66 12.27 7.19 -1.51
C MET A 66 13.36 7.74 -2.45
N GLU A 67 13.98 8.89 -2.13
CA GLU A 67 15.04 9.45 -2.97
C GLU A 67 16.33 8.62 -2.90
N GLU A 68 16.67 8.21 -1.70
CA GLU A 68 17.82 7.37 -1.41
C GLU A 68 17.62 5.99 -2.04
N SER A 69 16.41 5.42 -1.94
CA SER A 69 16.05 4.18 -2.61
C SER A 69 16.15 4.28 -4.14
N ARG A 70 15.67 5.39 -4.73
CA ARG A 70 15.85 5.69 -6.16
C ARG A 70 17.32 5.76 -6.54
N SER A 71 18.14 6.46 -5.76
CA SER A 71 19.57 6.62 -6.02
C SER A 71 20.29 5.27 -6.04
N VAL A 72 19.96 4.39 -5.09
CA VAL A 72 20.47 3.01 -5.07
C VAL A 72 20.02 2.23 -6.30
N ALA A 73 18.76 2.36 -6.73
CA ALA A 73 18.28 1.70 -7.93
C ALA A 73 19.00 2.21 -9.21
N ASP A 74 19.27 3.51 -9.30
CA ASP A 74 20.00 4.10 -10.43
C ASP A 74 21.48 3.62 -10.45
N GLU A 75 22.12 3.48 -9.29
CA GLU A 75 23.47 2.88 -9.16
C GLU A 75 23.49 1.42 -9.62
N LEU A 76 22.53 0.61 -9.11
CA LEU A 76 22.41 -0.79 -9.51
C LEU A 76 22.08 -0.95 -10.99
N ALA A 77 21.29 -0.04 -11.58
CA ALA A 77 20.95 -0.08 -13.00
C ALA A 77 22.19 0.06 -13.91
N ALA A 78 23.17 0.86 -13.48
CA ALA A 78 24.41 1.06 -14.20
C ALA A 78 25.42 -0.10 -14.03
N HIS A 79 25.20 -1.00 -13.06
CA HIS A 79 26.13 -2.08 -12.76
C HIS A 79 26.15 -3.16 -13.86
N PRO A 80 27.33 -3.69 -14.27
CA PRO A 80 27.44 -4.70 -15.32
C PRO A 80 26.54 -5.92 -15.13
N LEU A 81 26.42 -6.44 -13.89
CA LEU A 81 25.53 -7.56 -13.58
C LEU A 81 24.07 -7.29 -13.98
N THR A 82 23.57 -6.07 -13.75
CA THR A 82 22.22 -5.67 -14.11
C THR A 82 22.04 -5.59 -15.62
N THR A 83 23.01 -4.97 -16.31
CA THR A 83 22.96 -4.83 -17.78
C THR A 83 22.98 -6.17 -18.51
N GLN A 84 23.56 -7.21 -17.91
CA GLN A 84 23.70 -8.54 -18.48
C GLN A 84 22.57 -9.50 -18.07
N SER A 85 21.73 -9.15 -17.09
CA SER A 85 20.68 -10.02 -16.56
C SER A 85 19.32 -9.34 -16.56
N LYS A 86 18.39 -9.88 -17.36
CA LYS A 86 17.01 -9.39 -17.43
C LYS A 86 16.26 -9.52 -16.11
N ALA A 87 16.47 -10.60 -15.37
CA ALA A 87 15.91 -10.75 -14.04
C ALA A 87 16.40 -9.69 -13.05
N LEU A 88 17.71 -9.35 -13.05
CA LEU A 88 18.25 -8.30 -12.18
C LEU A 88 17.77 -6.91 -12.62
N SER A 89 17.72 -6.67 -13.94
CA SER A 89 17.19 -5.43 -14.51
C SER A 89 15.74 -5.19 -14.11
N ALA A 90 14.90 -6.23 -14.20
CA ALA A 90 13.51 -6.19 -13.74
C ALA A 90 13.40 -5.80 -12.26
N ARG A 91 14.17 -6.44 -11.37
CA ARG A 91 14.19 -6.11 -9.93
C ARG A 91 14.57 -4.65 -9.68
N VAL A 92 15.59 -4.14 -10.36
CA VAL A 92 16.07 -2.76 -10.21
C VAL A 92 15.02 -1.76 -10.70
N PHE A 93 14.42 -2.01 -11.87
CA PHE A 93 13.37 -1.14 -12.38
C PHE A 93 12.09 -1.19 -11.53
N THR A 94 11.76 -2.33 -10.93
CA THR A 94 10.67 -2.44 -9.94
C THR A 94 10.95 -1.58 -8.70
N LEU A 95 12.16 -1.67 -8.13
CA LEU A 95 12.57 -0.83 -7.00
C LEU A 95 12.47 0.66 -7.34
N ARG A 96 12.99 1.04 -8.51
CA ARG A 96 12.95 2.40 -9.04
C ARG A 96 11.52 2.90 -9.23
N ALA A 97 10.63 2.06 -9.77
CA ALA A 97 9.23 2.40 -9.98
C ALA A 97 8.53 2.73 -8.67
N PHE A 98 8.69 1.90 -7.63
CA PHE A 98 8.10 2.18 -6.32
C PHE A 98 8.68 3.43 -5.66
N ALA A 99 9.99 3.67 -5.81
CA ALA A 99 10.64 4.88 -5.28
C ALA A 99 10.10 6.15 -5.96
N LEU A 100 9.96 6.15 -7.29
CA LEU A 100 9.38 7.24 -8.07
C LEU A 100 7.91 7.46 -7.73
N GLN A 101 7.14 6.38 -7.59
CA GLN A 101 5.74 6.42 -7.18
C GLN A 101 5.60 7.08 -5.80
N GLY A 102 6.38 6.65 -4.80
CA GLY A 102 6.35 7.21 -3.45
C GLY A 102 6.75 8.69 -3.36
N ARG A 103 7.34 9.25 -4.42
CA ARG A 103 7.66 10.68 -4.57
C ARG A 103 6.59 11.47 -5.34
N GLY A 104 5.61 10.81 -5.92
CA GLY A 104 4.62 11.42 -6.81
C GLY A 104 5.11 11.64 -8.25
N ASN A 105 6.27 11.09 -8.64
CA ASN A 105 6.78 11.16 -10.02
C ASN A 105 6.12 10.10 -10.91
N LEU A 106 4.79 10.16 -11.04
CA LEU A 106 3.97 9.05 -11.54
C LEU A 106 4.28 8.67 -13.00
N ALA A 107 4.59 9.64 -13.86
CA ALA A 107 4.95 9.35 -15.26
C ALA A 107 6.24 8.53 -15.36
N GLU A 108 7.30 8.97 -14.65
CA GLU A 108 8.57 8.23 -14.59
C GLU A 108 8.39 6.85 -13.92
N ALA A 109 7.52 6.75 -12.91
CA ALA A 109 7.21 5.48 -12.24
C ALA A 109 6.59 4.47 -13.20
N VAL A 110 5.63 4.90 -14.04
CA VAL A 110 5.03 4.06 -15.08
C VAL A 110 6.08 3.60 -16.10
N ASP A 111 6.97 4.49 -16.56
CA ASP A 111 8.02 4.13 -17.52
C ASP A 111 9.03 3.13 -16.95
N ALA A 112 9.42 3.30 -15.68
CA ALA A 112 10.26 2.35 -14.96
C ALA A 112 9.55 1.00 -14.81
N ALA A 113 8.30 0.97 -14.36
CA ALA A 113 7.55 -0.26 -14.16
C ALA A 113 7.31 -1.03 -15.47
N ARG A 114 7.02 -0.32 -16.58
CA ARG A 114 6.94 -0.94 -17.91
C ARG A 114 8.25 -1.59 -18.33
N SER A 115 9.38 -0.96 -17.98
CA SER A 115 10.70 -1.53 -18.25
C SER A 115 10.92 -2.79 -17.40
N ALA A 116 10.50 -2.78 -16.14
CA ALA A 116 10.55 -3.94 -15.27
C ALA A 116 9.73 -5.12 -15.81
N VAL A 117 8.49 -4.89 -16.26
CA VAL A 117 7.62 -5.93 -16.82
C VAL A 117 8.24 -6.53 -18.09
N ARG A 118 8.71 -5.70 -19.03
CA ARG A 118 9.37 -6.19 -20.26
C ARG A 118 10.60 -7.04 -19.96
N ASP A 119 11.41 -6.65 -18.97
CA ASP A 119 12.60 -7.42 -18.61
C ASP A 119 12.23 -8.70 -17.83
N ALA A 120 11.16 -8.69 -17.05
CA ALA A 120 10.67 -9.90 -16.37
C ALA A 120 10.07 -10.92 -17.34
N GLU A 121 9.34 -10.47 -18.36
CA GLU A 121 8.85 -11.32 -19.46
C GLU A 121 9.98 -12.02 -20.21
N ALA A 122 11.15 -11.37 -20.30
CA ALA A 122 12.36 -11.95 -20.91
C ALA A 122 13.10 -12.94 -19.99
N ALA A 123 12.61 -13.18 -18.76
CA ALA A 123 13.12 -14.15 -17.79
C ALA A 123 11.94 -14.95 -17.15
N PRO A 124 11.17 -15.70 -17.96
CA PRO A 124 9.89 -16.29 -17.55
C PRO A 124 10.01 -17.34 -16.44
N GLU A 125 11.20 -17.89 -16.19
CA GLU A 125 11.47 -18.81 -15.09
C GLU A 125 11.44 -18.14 -13.71
N GLN A 126 11.46 -16.80 -13.64
CA GLN A 126 11.48 -16.02 -12.41
C GLN A 126 10.12 -15.37 -12.12
N VAL A 127 9.07 -16.18 -11.97
CA VAL A 127 7.68 -15.71 -11.86
C VAL A 127 7.45 -14.71 -10.71
N THR A 128 8.11 -14.89 -9.57
CA THR A 128 8.03 -13.93 -8.45
C THR A 128 8.46 -12.52 -8.86
N ILE A 129 9.54 -12.39 -9.64
CA ILE A 129 10.03 -11.11 -10.15
C ILE A 129 9.00 -10.50 -11.12
N TRP A 130 8.38 -11.33 -11.96
CA TRP A 130 7.34 -10.89 -12.88
C TRP A 130 6.10 -10.38 -12.14
N VAL A 131 5.59 -11.13 -11.16
CA VAL A 131 4.46 -10.69 -10.33
C VAL A 131 4.76 -9.37 -9.63
N GLU A 132 5.97 -9.19 -9.08
CA GLU A 132 6.37 -7.93 -8.45
C GLU A 132 6.43 -6.76 -9.44
N ALA A 133 7.01 -6.96 -10.63
CA ALA A 133 7.06 -5.94 -11.68
C ALA A 133 5.66 -5.55 -12.15
N GLN A 134 4.77 -6.53 -12.31
CA GLN A 134 3.38 -6.32 -12.71
C GLN A 134 2.61 -5.53 -11.66
N ASN A 135 2.80 -5.86 -10.37
CA ASN A 135 2.22 -5.10 -9.26
C ASN A 135 2.71 -3.64 -9.24
N ALA A 136 4.01 -3.41 -9.48
CA ALA A 136 4.54 -2.04 -9.55
C ALA A 136 3.90 -1.24 -10.70
N LEU A 137 3.71 -1.88 -11.87
CA LEU A 137 3.07 -1.24 -13.02
C LEU A 137 1.61 -0.91 -12.75
N ILE A 138 0.85 -1.88 -12.20
CA ILE A 138 -0.55 -1.69 -11.81
C ILE A 138 -0.67 -0.53 -10.81
N ALA A 139 0.18 -0.50 -9.78
CA ALA A 139 0.16 0.55 -8.76
C ALA A 139 0.45 1.94 -9.36
N ALA A 140 1.49 2.06 -10.19
CA ALA A 140 1.84 3.33 -10.84
C ALA A 140 0.76 3.81 -11.80
N LEU A 141 0.15 2.91 -12.60
CA LEU A 141 -0.95 3.25 -13.50
C LEU A 141 -2.19 3.69 -12.72
N ALA A 142 -2.57 2.95 -11.68
CA ALA A 142 -3.74 3.26 -10.87
C ALA A 142 -3.61 4.63 -10.19
N GLU A 143 -2.46 4.92 -9.57
CA GLU A 143 -2.21 6.20 -8.92
C GLU A 143 -2.11 7.37 -9.91
N SER A 144 -1.67 7.11 -11.15
CA SER A 144 -1.68 8.10 -12.24
C SER A 144 -3.08 8.36 -12.84
N GLY A 145 -4.13 7.71 -12.31
CA GLY A 145 -5.50 7.82 -12.82
C GLY A 145 -5.75 7.04 -14.12
N ARG A 146 -4.78 6.26 -14.61
CA ARG A 146 -4.88 5.45 -15.83
C ARG A 146 -5.52 4.10 -15.55
N LEU A 147 -6.74 4.12 -15.01
CA LEU A 147 -7.39 2.93 -14.45
C LEU A 147 -7.67 1.82 -15.48
N GLU A 148 -8.04 2.18 -16.72
CA GLU A 148 -8.26 1.17 -17.78
C GLU A 148 -6.96 0.50 -18.21
N ASP A 149 -5.84 1.24 -18.26
CA ASP A 149 -4.53 0.65 -18.52
C ASP A 149 -4.13 -0.26 -17.35
N ALA A 150 -4.33 0.18 -16.10
CA ALA A 150 -4.07 -0.65 -14.92
C ALA A 150 -4.88 -1.95 -14.96
N TRP A 151 -6.13 -1.89 -15.42
CA TRP A 151 -6.99 -3.06 -15.54
C TRP A 151 -6.49 -4.06 -16.59
N ASN A 152 -6.00 -3.61 -17.74
CA ASN A 152 -5.39 -4.49 -18.72
C ASN A 152 -4.19 -5.24 -18.13
N GLU A 153 -3.36 -4.55 -17.36
CA GLU A 153 -2.24 -5.16 -16.65
C GLU A 153 -2.69 -6.11 -15.52
N CYS A 154 -3.83 -5.83 -14.88
CA CYS A 154 -4.47 -6.75 -13.93
C CYS A 154 -4.93 -8.06 -14.59
N LEU A 155 -5.46 -8.00 -15.81
CA LEU A 155 -5.86 -9.21 -16.56
C LEU A 155 -4.64 -10.07 -16.90
N ALA A 156 -3.54 -9.45 -17.33
CA ALA A 156 -2.27 -10.15 -17.55
C ALA A 156 -1.73 -10.79 -16.26
N LEU A 157 -1.81 -10.07 -15.13
CA LEU A 157 -1.43 -10.60 -13.83
C LEU A 157 -2.32 -11.78 -13.41
N ALA A 158 -3.64 -11.68 -13.60
CA ALA A 158 -4.56 -12.76 -13.25
C ALA A 158 -4.24 -14.06 -14.02
N GLU A 159 -3.92 -13.94 -15.32
CA GLU A 159 -3.48 -15.09 -16.11
C GLU A 159 -2.19 -15.70 -15.57
N LEU A 160 -1.19 -14.88 -15.23
CA LEU A 160 0.06 -15.34 -14.62
C LEU A 160 -0.19 -16.09 -13.30
N LEU A 161 -0.99 -15.51 -12.40
CA LEU A 161 -1.29 -16.07 -11.09
C LEU A 161 -2.09 -17.37 -11.14
N SER A 162 -2.93 -17.55 -12.17
CA SER A 162 -3.73 -18.78 -12.33
C SER A 162 -2.89 -20.04 -12.58
N LYS A 163 -1.63 -19.87 -13.01
CA LYS A 163 -0.68 -20.94 -13.31
C LYS A 163 0.23 -21.25 -12.12
N GLU A 164 0.25 -20.37 -11.12
CA GLU A 164 1.14 -20.46 -9.97
C GLU A 164 0.47 -21.15 -8.76
N PRO A 165 1.26 -21.83 -7.91
CA PRO A 165 0.74 -22.33 -6.65
C PRO A 165 0.30 -21.18 -5.72
N ASN A 166 -0.60 -21.49 -4.80
CA ASN A 166 -1.01 -20.57 -3.75
C ASN A 166 0.21 -20.14 -2.92
N SER A 167 0.44 -18.85 -2.84
CA SER A 167 1.58 -18.24 -2.14
C SER A 167 1.24 -16.83 -1.68
N GLN A 168 2.04 -16.27 -0.76
CA GLN A 168 1.90 -14.88 -0.36
C GLN A 168 2.01 -13.92 -1.55
N THR A 169 2.91 -14.22 -2.50
CA THR A 169 3.08 -13.46 -3.75
C THR A 169 1.80 -13.46 -4.59
N SER A 170 1.15 -14.62 -4.73
CA SER A 170 -0.14 -14.73 -5.43
C SER A 170 -1.23 -13.94 -4.71
N GLY A 171 -1.24 -13.97 -3.37
CA GLY A 171 -2.16 -13.18 -2.55
C GLY A 171 -2.00 -11.67 -2.73
N LEU A 172 -0.77 -11.17 -2.78
CA LEU A 172 -0.47 -9.76 -3.08
C LEU A 172 -0.96 -9.36 -4.47
N GLY A 173 -0.74 -10.22 -5.47
CA GLY A 173 -1.21 -9.95 -6.83
C GLY A 173 -2.73 -9.90 -6.95
N TYR A 174 -3.44 -10.87 -6.36
CA TYR A 174 -4.92 -10.83 -6.32
C TYR A 174 -5.45 -9.61 -5.55
N TRP A 175 -4.77 -9.18 -4.50
CA TRP A 175 -5.16 -7.99 -3.77
C TRP A 175 -5.04 -6.72 -4.64
N ALA A 176 -3.94 -6.58 -5.39
CA ALA A 176 -3.76 -5.46 -6.30
C ALA A 176 -4.84 -5.42 -7.39
N ILE A 177 -5.18 -6.58 -7.98
CA ILE A 177 -6.26 -6.68 -8.98
C ILE A 177 -7.60 -6.23 -8.39
N GLY A 178 -7.94 -6.72 -7.19
CA GLY A 178 -9.19 -6.34 -6.53
C GLY A 178 -9.27 -4.84 -6.23
N ASN A 179 -8.16 -4.21 -5.84
CA ASN A 179 -8.12 -2.76 -5.60
C ASN A 179 -8.45 -1.97 -6.87
N VAL A 180 -7.87 -2.34 -8.02
CA VAL A 180 -8.19 -1.69 -9.31
C VAL A 180 -9.64 -1.93 -9.71
N ALA A 181 -10.18 -3.14 -9.50
CA ALA A 181 -11.59 -3.43 -9.75
C ALA A 181 -12.51 -2.49 -8.95
N PHE A 182 -12.23 -2.27 -7.65
CA PHE A 182 -12.97 -1.33 -6.82
C PHE A 182 -12.86 0.12 -7.33
N LEU A 183 -11.66 0.56 -7.74
CA LEU A 183 -11.46 1.89 -8.32
C LEU A 183 -12.28 2.09 -9.60
N LEU A 184 -12.40 1.05 -10.44
CA LEU A 184 -13.23 1.02 -11.64
C LEU A 184 -14.72 0.76 -11.37
N LYS A 185 -15.14 0.69 -10.10
CA LYS A 185 -16.53 0.37 -9.69
C LYS A 185 -17.01 -1.01 -10.18
N ARG A 186 -16.09 -1.93 -10.48
CA ARG A 186 -16.36 -3.34 -10.80
C ARG A 186 -16.48 -4.14 -9.51
N ILE A 187 -17.56 -3.88 -8.78
CA ILE A 187 -17.70 -4.27 -7.38
C ILE A 187 -17.62 -5.79 -7.17
N SER A 188 -18.32 -6.58 -7.99
CA SER A 188 -18.30 -8.04 -7.90
C SER A 188 -16.89 -8.61 -8.12
N GLU A 189 -16.19 -8.12 -9.15
CA GLU A 189 -14.82 -8.56 -9.45
C GLU A 189 -13.86 -8.18 -8.31
N GLY A 190 -14.02 -6.98 -7.72
CA GLY A 190 -13.24 -6.55 -6.56
C GLY A 190 -13.42 -7.47 -5.35
N VAL A 191 -14.65 -7.87 -5.07
CA VAL A 191 -14.96 -8.83 -4.00
C VAL A 191 -14.33 -10.19 -4.28
N ASP A 192 -14.47 -10.72 -5.50
CA ASP A 192 -13.94 -12.04 -5.89
C ASP A 192 -12.42 -12.09 -5.76
N TYR A 193 -11.72 -11.05 -6.24
CA TYR A 193 -10.26 -10.97 -6.16
C TYR A 193 -9.76 -10.74 -4.72
N HIS A 194 -10.45 -9.96 -3.89
CA HIS A 194 -10.12 -9.87 -2.47
C HIS A 194 -10.34 -11.20 -1.74
N GLN A 195 -11.35 -12.01 -2.11
CA GLN A 195 -11.50 -13.36 -1.56
C GLN A 195 -10.36 -14.29 -1.98
N LEU A 196 -9.88 -14.20 -3.23
CA LEU A 196 -8.69 -14.93 -3.69
C LEU A 196 -7.43 -14.49 -2.92
N ALA A 197 -7.27 -13.19 -2.67
CA ALA A 197 -6.19 -12.67 -1.84
C ALA A 197 -6.25 -13.22 -0.41
N ALA A 198 -7.43 -13.21 0.22
CA ALA A 198 -7.64 -13.71 1.58
C ALA A 198 -7.30 -15.21 1.74
N LYS A 199 -7.46 -16.03 0.69
CA LYS A 199 -7.07 -17.45 0.69
C LYS A 199 -5.54 -17.65 0.73
N ASN A 200 -4.79 -16.65 0.30
CA ASN A 200 -3.34 -16.70 0.13
C ASN A 200 -2.58 -15.87 1.18
N LEU A 201 -3.25 -14.93 1.84
CA LEU A 201 -2.70 -14.09 2.89
C LEU A 201 -3.14 -14.60 4.26
N SER A 202 -2.19 -15.13 5.04
CA SER A 202 -2.44 -15.74 6.35
C SER A 202 -1.79 -14.95 7.48
N PRO A 203 -2.46 -14.80 8.64
CA PRO A 203 -1.85 -14.19 9.82
C PRO A 203 -0.67 -15.01 10.38
N THR A 204 -0.58 -16.30 10.07
CA THR A 204 0.54 -17.16 10.50
C THR A 204 1.83 -16.92 9.72
N ASN A 205 1.72 -16.40 8.49
CA ASN A 205 2.87 -16.11 7.65
C ASN A 205 3.35 -14.67 7.89
N ASP A 206 2.41 -13.72 7.89
CA ASP A 206 2.73 -12.32 8.05
C ASP A 206 1.54 -11.54 8.62
N LEU A 207 1.54 -11.35 9.95
CA LEU A 207 0.45 -10.70 10.67
C LEU A 207 0.29 -9.23 10.30
N ASP A 208 1.38 -8.51 10.02
CA ASP A 208 1.32 -7.09 9.62
C ASP A 208 0.75 -6.94 8.20
N LEU A 209 1.21 -7.76 7.24
CA LEU A 209 0.62 -7.75 5.91
C LEU A 209 -0.87 -8.13 5.96
N TRP A 210 -1.21 -9.13 6.76
CA TRP A 210 -2.61 -9.54 6.93
C TRP A 210 -3.47 -8.44 7.55
N ALA A 211 -2.96 -7.68 8.52
CA ALA A 211 -3.65 -6.51 9.07
C ALA A 211 -3.91 -5.45 7.99
N ARG A 212 -2.90 -5.12 7.18
CA ARG A 212 -2.99 -4.13 6.08
C ARG A 212 -3.97 -4.58 5.02
N PHE A 213 -3.94 -5.85 4.64
CA PHE A 213 -4.87 -6.44 3.69
C PHE A 213 -6.32 -6.28 4.18
N ASN A 214 -6.61 -6.66 5.42
CA ASN A 214 -7.95 -6.55 5.97
C ASN A 214 -8.40 -5.09 6.11
N ARG A 215 -7.51 -4.19 6.56
CA ARG A 215 -7.77 -2.75 6.64
C ARG A 215 -8.13 -2.18 5.27
N GLY A 216 -7.29 -2.42 4.26
CA GLY A 216 -7.51 -1.93 2.90
C GLY A 216 -8.75 -2.54 2.24
N SER A 217 -9.00 -3.84 2.46
CA SER A 217 -10.21 -4.51 1.95
C SER A 217 -11.49 -3.92 2.55
N ALA A 218 -11.50 -3.64 3.86
CA ALA A 218 -12.61 -2.96 4.52
C ALA A 218 -12.83 -1.56 3.93
N ASP A 219 -11.77 -0.76 3.77
CA ASP A 219 -11.86 0.59 3.21
C ASP A 219 -12.47 0.62 1.80
N PHE A 220 -11.96 -0.22 0.88
CA PHE A 220 -12.51 -0.32 -0.48
C PHE A 220 -13.96 -0.79 -0.50
N ARG A 221 -14.32 -1.77 0.33
CA ARG A 221 -15.69 -2.26 0.46
C ARG A 221 -16.65 -1.19 0.98
N LEU A 222 -16.26 -0.46 2.03
CA LEU A 222 -17.07 0.65 2.57
C LEU A 222 -17.20 1.81 1.58
N ALA A 223 -16.13 2.14 0.85
CA ALA A 223 -16.15 3.15 -0.20
C ALA A 223 -17.06 2.75 -1.38
N ALA A 224 -17.28 1.45 -1.59
CA ALA A 224 -18.26 0.90 -2.53
C ALA A 224 -19.67 0.73 -1.94
N GLY A 225 -19.88 1.06 -0.66
CA GLY A 225 -21.17 0.92 0.02
C GLY A 225 -21.52 -0.52 0.45
N ILE A 226 -20.53 -1.42 0.52
CA ILE A 226 -20.74 -2.84 0.86
C ILE A 226 -20.74 -3.01 2.38
N ILE A 227 -21.93 -3.14 2.96
CA ILE A 227 -22.17 -3.30 4.40
C ILE A 227 -22.52 -4.75 4.79
N GLU A 228 -21.82 -5.71 4.19
CA GLU A 228 -21.99 -7.15 4.45
C GLU A 228 -21.16 -7.61 5.67
N PRO A 229 -21.49 -8.75 6.30
CA PRO A 229 -20.75 -9.29 7.46
C PRO A 229 -19.25 -9.42 7.22
N GLU A 230 -18.84 -9.80 6.01
CA GLU A 230 -17.44 -9.96 5.64
C GLU A 230 -16.66 -8.63 5.65
N THR A 231 -17.34 -7.50 5.39
CA THR A 231 -16.73 -6.17 5.55
C THR A 231 -16.45 -5.90 7.04
N LEU A 232 -17.39 -6.23 7.92
CA LEU A 232 -17.20 -6.10 9.36
C LEU A 232 -16.09 -7.00 9.88
N GLU A 233 -16.03 -8.25 9.41
CA GLU A 233 -14.96 -9.19 9.75
C GLU A 233 -13.59 -8.64 9.34
N CYS A 234 -13.45 -8.00 8.16
CA CYS A 234 -12.21 -7.35 7.76
C CYS A 234 -11.80 -6.25 8.77
N ILE A 235 -12.74 -5.43 9.23
CA ILE A 235 -12.45 -4.39 10.23
C ILE A 235 -11.96 -5.03 11.54
N GLU A 236 -12.67 -6.05 12.03
CA GLU A 236 -12.34 -6.73 13.29
C GLU A 236 -10.98 -7.45 13.23
N ARG A 237 -10.68 -8.10 12.10
CA ARG A 237 -9.40 -8.75 11.84
C ARG A 237 -8.25 -7.75 11.82
N ALA A 238 -8.45 -6.60 11.18
CA ALA A 238 -7.47 -5.53 11.16
C ALA A 238 -7.23 -4.96 12.58
N GLU A 239 -8.28 -4.71 13.35
CA GLU A 239 -8.18 -4.21 14.73
C GLU A 239 -7.44 -5.19 15.65
N LEU A 240 -7.79 -6.49 15.58
CA LEU A 240 -7.13 -7.52 16.36
C LEU A 240 -5.63 -7.61 16.00
N ALA A 241 -5.30 -7.69 14.73
CA ALA A 241 -3.90 -7.79 14.30
C ALA A 241 -3.09 -6.53 14.66
N SER A 242 -3.63 -5.34 14.44
CA SER A 242 -2.99 -4.07 14.83
C SER A 242 -2.81 -3.94 16.34
N SER A 243 -3.68 -4.56 17.17
CA SER A 243 -3.48 -4.59 18.62
C SER A 243 -2.27 -5.41 19.07
N ILE A 244 -1.85 -6.38 18.24
CA ILE A 244 -0.72 -7.28 18.51
C ILE A 244 0.58 -6.72 17.93
N VAL A 245 0.57 -6.36 16.64
CA VAL A 245 1.75 -5.83 15.93
C VAL A 245 2.09 -4.41 16.39
N GLY A 246 1.09 -3.69 16.90
CA GLY A 246 1.19 -2.26 17.16
C GLY A 246 1.01 -1.46 15.87
N GLY A 247 1.57 -0.25 15.88
CA GLY A 247 1.41 0.71 14.80
C GLY A 247 1.56 2.13 15.33
N THR A 248 1.65 3.09 14.41
CA THR A 248 1.67 4.50 14.80
C THR A 248 0.30 4.93 15.32
N GLU A 249 0.24 6.02 16.08
CA GLU A 249 -1.06 6.58 16.49
C GLU A 249 -1.92 6.96 15.27
N ARG A 250 -1.29 7.39 14.18
CA ARG A 250 -1.95 7.63 12.90
C ARG A 250 -2.62 6.37 12.35
N ASP A 251 -1.92 5.23 12.32
CA ASP A 251 -2.49 3.96 11.84
C ASP A 251 -3.73 3.55 12.64
N ARG A 252 -3.70 3.77 13.95
CA ARG A 252 -4.84 3.49 14.84
C ARG A 252 -6.02 4.41 14.54
N LEU A 253 -5.77 5.69 14.29
CA LEU A 253 -6.83 6.65 13.94
C LEU A 253 -7.46 6.33 12.58
N GLU A 254 -6.66 5.98 11.57
CA GLU A 254 -7.16 5.54 10.26
C GLU A 254 -8.03 4.29 10.38
N LEU A 255 -7.64 3.32 11.21
CA LEU A 255 -8.46 2.13 11.46
C LEU A 255 -9.76 2.44 12.22
N LYS A 256 -9.70 3.31 13.24
CA LYS A 256 -10.91 3.82 13.92
C LYS A 256 -11.84 4.53 12.96
N LEU A 257 -11.32 5.26 11.98
CA LEU A 257 -12.12 5.95 10.97
C LEU A 257 -12.89 4.96 10.07
N ILE A 258 -12.26 3.86 9.67
CA ILE A 258 -12.92 2.78 8.92
C ILE A 258 -14.07 2.17 9.75
N ARG A 259 -13.85 1.92 11.05
CA ARG A 259 -14.92 1.47 11.97
C ARG A 259 -16.04 2.50 12.08
N ALA A 260 -15.72 3.78 12.22
CA ALA A 260 -16.71 4.85 12.28
C ALA A 260 -17.53 4.93 10.98
N GLN A 261 -16.91 4.76 9.82
CA GLN A 261 -17.61 4.69 8.54
C GLN A 261 -18.60 3.53 8.48
N TRP A 262 -18.22 2.34 8.94
CA TRP A 262 -19.16 1.22 9.10
C TRP A 262 -20.35 1.58 9.99
N LEU A 263 -20.10 2.22 11.14
CA LEU A 263 -21.16 2.65 12.06
C LEU A 263 -22.12 3.65 11.41
N VAL A 264 -21.60 4.63 10.65
CA VAL A 264 -22.44 5.58 9.90
C VAL A 264 -23.27 4.87 8.86
N LEU A 265 -22.66 4.02 8.02
CA LEU A 265 -23.37 3.31 6.94
C LEU A 265 -24.40 2.29 7.46
N THR A 266 -24.24 1.80 8.70
CA THR A 266 -25.21 0.91 9.36
C THR A 266 -26.19 1.63 10.29
N GLY A 267 -26.20 2.97 10.28
CA GLY A 267 -27.17 3.78 11.04
C GLY A 267 -26.89 3.91 12.54
N GLN A 268 -25.72 3.48 13.02
CA GLN A 268 -25.30 3.55 14.42
C GLN A 268 -24.70 4.93 14.74
N PHE A 269 -25.45 6.00 14.47
CA PHE A 269 -24.95 7.38 14.45
C PHE A 269 -24.41 7.87 15.80
N GLU A 270 -24.99 7.49 16.94
CA GLU A 270 -24.49 7.91 18.25
C GLU A 270 -23.09 7.32 18.53
N ALA A 271 -22.91 6.03 18.21
CA ALA A 271 -21.62 5.35 18.38
C ALA A 271 -20.58 5.91 17.41
N ALA A 272 -20.97 6.15 16.15
CA ALA A 272 -20.12 6.80 15.15
C ALA A 272 -19.66 8.18 15.63
N GLY A 273 -20.58 9.03 16.11
CA GLY A 273 -20.28 10.39 16.55
C GLY A 273 -19.27 10.43 17.70
N LYS A 274 -19.38 9.51 18.67
CA LYS A 274 -18.38 9.40 19.76
C LYS A 274 -16.98 9.10 19.23
N GLN A 275 -16.87 8.14 18.31
CA GLN A 275 -15.57 7.77 17.71
C GLN A 275 -15.00 8.90 16.84
N LEU A 276 -15.84 9.55 16.05
CA LEU A 276 -15.42 10.59 15.12
C LEU A 276 -14.93 11.84 15.86
N THR A 277 -15.55 12.22 16.98
CA THR A 277 -15.03 13.30 17.84
C THR A 277 -13.60 13.01 18.30
N GLU A 278 -13.31 11.80 18.81
CA GLU A 278 -11.94 11.43 19.22
C GLU A 278 -10.92 11.50 18.06
N ILE A 279 -11.36 11.15 16.85
CA ILE A 279 -10.53 11.20 15.64
C ILE A 279 -10.25 12.66 15.24
N ILE A 280 -11.30 13.50 15.23
CA ILE A 280 -11.23 14.90 14.84
C ILE A 280 -10.35 15.70 15.82
N ASP A 281 -10.41 15.41 17.13
CA ASP A 281 -9.53 16.04 18.13
C ASP A 281 -8.04 15.81 17.85
N LYS A 282 -7.72 14.69 17.19
CA LYS A 282 -6.36 14.30 16.81
C LYS A 282 -6.08 14.49 15.32
N LYS A 283 -6.87 15.29 14.60
CA LYS A 283 -6.74 15.48 13.13
C LYS A 283 -5.37 15.96 12.65
N HIS A 284 -4.58 16.61 13.51
CA HIS A 284 -3.21 17.03 13.19
C HIS A 284 -2.24 15.86 12.93
N LEU A 285 -2.60 14.64 13.35
CA LEU A 285 -1.86 13.41 13.05
C LEU A 285 -2.27 12.76 11.71
N LEU A 286 -3.33 13.26 11.08
CA LEU A 286 -3.90 12.72 9.85
C LEU A 286 -3.53 13.58 8.65
N ALA A 287 -3.50 12.96 7.46
CA ALA A 287 -3.45 13.72 6.22
C ALA A 287 -4.77 14.50 6.02
N SER A 288 -4.70 15.66 5.35
CA SER A 288 -5.86 16.56 5.20
C SER A 288 -7.11 15.88 4.61
N HIS A 289 -6.94 15.00 3.63
CA HIS A 289 -8.06 14.26 3.02
C HIS A 289 -8.68 13.21 3.97
N VAL A 290 -7.91 12.65 4.90
CA VAL A 290 -8.40 11.72 5.93
C VAL A 290 -9.17 12.49 7.00
N ALA A 291 -8.64 13.64 7.42
CA ALA A 291 -9.37 14.54 8.31
C ALA A 291 -10.68 15.05 7.67
N ALA A 292 -10.67 15.36 6.37
CA ALA A 292 -11.86 15.70 5.60
C ALA A 292 -12.92 14.60 5.65
N GLN A 293 -12.50 13.34 5.51
CA GLN A 293 -13.39 12.18 5.60
C GLN A 293 -13.98 12.00 7.01
N ALA A 294 -13.22 12.27 8.07
CA ALA A 294 -13.73 12.24 9.44
C ALA A 294 -14.83 13.29 9.65
N HIS A 295 -14.61 14.53 9.22
CA HIS A 295 -15.61 15.58 9.26
C HIS A 295 -16.84 15.25 8.39
N PHE A 296 -16.65 14.65 7.22
CA PHE A 296 -17.76 14.21 6.35
C PHE A 296 -18.68 13.22 7.07
N LEU A 297 -18.10 12.19 7.68
CA LEU A 297 -18.84 11.16 8.41
C LEU A 297 -19.50 11.71 9.68
N GLN A 298 -18.86 12.67 10.35
CA GLN A 298 -19.45 13.34 11.51
C GLN A 298 -20.68 14.13 11.10
N GLY A 299 -20.58 14.87 9.99
CA GLY A 299 -21.71 15.57 9.39
C GLY A 299 -22.88 14.64 9.07
N GLN A 300 -22.61 13.47 8.48
CA GLN A 300 -23.63 12.43 8.23
C GLN A 300 -24.27 11.92 9.52
N ALA A 301 -23.45 11.60 10.53
CA ALA A 301 -23.94 11.10 11.82
C ALA A 301 -24.83 12.14 12.54
N LEU A 302 -24.44 13.41 12.51
CA LEU A 302 -25.20 14.52 13.11
C LEU A 302 -26.50 14.80 12.38
N ALA A 303 -26.49 14.75 11.05
CA ALA A 303 -27.69 14.89 10.22
C ALA A 303 -28.70 13.77 10.49
N GLY A 304 -28.23 12.55 10.76
CA GLY A 304 -29.08 11.39 11.07
C GLY A 304 -29.59 11.31 12.51
N SER A 305 -29.02 12.08 13.45
CA SER A 305 -29.31 11.95 14.89
C SER A 305 -30.10 13.10 15.50
N THR A 306 -29.67 14.37 15.36
CA THR A 306 -30.28 15.46 16.17
C THR A 306 -30.00 16.92 15.77
N SER A 307 -28.96 17.27 14.99
CA SER A 307 -28.55 18.68 14.78
C SER A 307 -28.14 19.02 13.34
N SER A 308 -29.04 19.71 12.61
CA SER A 308 -28.78 20.17 11.23
C SER A 308 -27.68 21.24 11.18
N ALA A 309 -27.53 22.09 12.21
CA ALA A 309 -26.55 23.17 12.21
C ALA A 309 -25.11 22.65 12.37
N ASP A 310 -24.88 21.75 13.33
CA ASP A 310 -23.55 21.15 13.55
C ASP A 310 -23.16 20.25 12.38
N ALA A 311 -24.12 19.49 11.83
CA ALA A 311 -23.92 18.71 10.62
C ALA A 311 -23.42 19.57 9.45
N LEU A 312 -24.04 20.73 9.21
CA LEU A 312 -23.63 21.64 8.14
C LEU A 312 -22.24 22.24 8.39
N ALA A 313 -21.86 22.49 9.65
CA ALA A 313 -20.52 23.00 9.97
C ALA A 313 -19.44 21.96 9.63
N ASP A 314 -19.63 20.71 10.06
CA ASP A 314 -18.72 19.61 9.75
C ASP A 314 -18.62 19.32 8.24
N LEU A 315 -19.76 19.31 7.53
CA LEU A 315 -19.77 19.07 6.08
C LEU A 315 -19.05 20.17 5.28
N ARG A 316 -19.19 21.44 5.68
CA ARG A 316 -18.47 22.56 5.02
C ARG A 316 -16.97 22.47 5.24
N LEU A 317 -16.54 22.13 6.46
CA LEU A 317 -15.13 21.94 6.75
C LEU A 317 -14.57 20.73 5.98
N SER A 318 -15.36 19.67 5.86
CA SER A 318 -15.02 18.51 5.03
C SER A 318 -14.81 18.89 3.56
N GLU A 319 -15.76 19.64 2.97
CA GLU A 319 -15.66 20.15 1.60
C GLU A 319 -14.38 20.97 1.39
N GLU A 320 -14.08 21.91 2.29
CA GLU A 320 -12.89 22.74 2.23
C GLU A 320 -11.61 21.87 2.23
N LEU A 321 -11.51 20.92 3.16
CA LEU A 321 -10.34 20.05 3.28
C LEU A 321 -10.18 19.10 2.07
N PHE A 322 -11.28 18.63 1.47
CA PHE A 322 -11.24 17.88 0.22
C PHE A 322 -10.71 18.73 -0.94
N LEU A 323 -11.17 19.98 -1.08
CA LEU A 323 -10.65 20.90 -2.11
C LEU A 323 -9.16 21.20 -1.91
N GLN A 324 -8.72 21.45 -0.67
CA GLN A 324 -7.31 21.67 -0.34
C GLN A 324 -6.42 20.47 -0.67
N SER A 325 -6.98 19.26 -0.68
CA SER A 325 -6.28 18.02 -1.02
C SER A 325 -6.46 17.57 -2.48
N GLY A 326 -7.14 18.37 -3.31
CA GLY A 326 -7.38 18.05 -4.73
C GLY A 326 -8.38 16.91 -4.96
N ALA A 327 -9.25 16.65 -3.98
CA ALA A 327 -10.28 15.60 -4.04
C ALA A 327 -11.64 16.18 -4.46
N ASP A 328 -11.72 16.78 -5.65
CA ASP A 328 -12.89 17.50 -6.16
C ASP A 328 -14.20 16.66 -6.17
N ASP A 329 -14.11 15.38 -6.50
CA ASP A 329 -15.27 14.47 -6.50
C ASP A 329 -15.86 14.30 -5.09
N ARG A 330 -15.00 14.21 -4.07
CA ARG A 330 -15.43 14.07 -2.67
C ARG A 330 -15.94 15.40 -2.12
N ALA A 331 -15.34 16.52 -2.49
CA ALA A 331 -15.85 17.85 -2.19
C ALA A 331 -17.26 18.06 -2.78
N THR A 332 -17.47 17.63 -4.03
CA THR A 332 -18.78 17.67 -4.70
C THR A 332 -19.81 16.81 -3.97
N THR A 333 -19.41 15.64 -3.48
CA THR A 333 -20.26 14.76 -2.66
C THR A 333 -20.66 15.43 -1.34
N ALA A 334 -19.71 16.10 -0.67
CA ALA A 334 -20.00 16.88 0.54
C ALA A 334 -20.99 18.01 0.26
N ARG A 335 -20.79 18.77 -0.82
CA ARG A 335 -21.68 19.85 -1.25
C ARG A 335 -23.11 19.37 -1.53
N ALA A 336 -23.26 18.26 -2.24
CA ALA A 336 -24.58 17.69 -2.52
C ALA A 336 -25.35 17.34 -1.23
N LEU A 337 -24.65 16.84 -0.20
CA LEU A 337 -25.26 16.54 1.09
C LEU A 337 -25.63 17.82 1.88
N ILE A 338 -24.78 18.85 1.82
CA ILE A 338 -25.08 20.18 2.39
C ILE A 338 -26.38 20.73 1.78
N GLU A 339 -26.48 20.71 0.45
CA GLU A 339 -27.67 21.19 -0.27
C GLU A 339 -28.92 20.39 0.12
N THR A 340 -28.79 19.07 0.25
CA THR A 340 -29.90 18.19 0.67
C THR A 340 -30.41 18.54 2.07
N ILE A 341 -29.52 18.83 3.02
CA ILE A 341 -29.88 19.23 4.39
C ILE A 341 -30.50 20.63 4.43
N GLN A 342 -30.08 21.53 3.53
CA GLN A 342 -30.57 22.90 3.47
C GLN A 342 -31.90 23.06 2.74
N GLN A 343 -32.30 22.10 1.89
CA GLN A 343 -33.61 22.12 1.26
C GLN A 343 -34.71 21.85 2.30
N PRO A 344 -35.74 22.71 2.42
CA PRO A 344 -36.85 22.45 3.32
C PRO A 344 -37.59 21.19 2.84
N GLN A 345 -37.81 20.22 3.74
CA GLN A 345 -38.70 19.10 3.48
C GLN A 345 -40.11 19.67 3.20
N SER A 346 -40.49 19.69 1.93
CA SER A 346 -41.79 20.17 1.44
C SER A 346 -42.92 19.20 1.73
#